data_AF-Q0J0N5-F1
#
_entry.id   AF-Q0J0N5-F1
#
_cell.length_a   1.000
_cell.length_b   1.000
_cell.length_c   1.000
_cell.angle_alpha   90.00
_cell.angle_beta   90.00
_cell.angle_gamma   90.00
#
_symmetry.space_group_name_H-M   'P 1'
#
loop_
_entity.id
_entity.type
_entity.pdbx_description
1 polymer ?
#
loop_
_entity_poly.entity_id
_entity_poly.type
_entity_poly.pdbx_seq_one_letter_code
_entity_poly.pdbx_strand_id
1 'polypeptide(L)'
;MASSPTTDGLTESVAKRKGSPCQQDDDCQDDKRIRSGADLLEDIFWYIHSLMPLRDAARAACVSHSFLRSWRCYPYLMFSEELLRLQESAFSDDERTRNLISKVNHILQNHSGIGVKKLELVFLDSTDVDLSYIDSWLHKAVTRGIEELTLILPINSNAEYSFPCSLLSDGNGNSIQYLHLSRCAIRPTADLGCLRTLTTLHLYSVRITGFELEYLLSNSPALEWLIMMDCKEIVQLKIPSC
;
A
#
# COMPACT_ATOMS: atom_id res chain seq x y z
N MET A 1 25.88 45.23 10.20
CA MET A 1 24.82 46.04 10.83
C MET A 1 23.82 45.05 11.41
N ALA A 2 23.99 44.61 12.65
CA ALA A 2 23.54 45.27 13.90
C ALA A 2 22.00 45.31 13.97
N SER A 3 21.27 44.76 14.95
CA SER A 3 21.60 44.08 16.21
C SER A 3 20.33 43.36 16.73
N SER A 4 20.56 42.36 17.59
CA SER A 4 19.61 41.51 18.32
C SER A 4 18.91 42.20 19.53
N PRO A 5 18.00 41.50 20.24
CA PRO A 5 16.94 42.04 21.11
C PRO A 5 17.27 42.02 22.63
N THR A 6 16.33 42.46 23.48
CA THR A 6 16.26 42.26 24.97
C THR A 6 14.89 42.88 25.42
N THR A 7 14.14 42.46 26.44
CA THR A 7 14.49 41.96 27.78
C THR A 7 13.29 41.31 28.48
N ASP A 8 13.62 40.41 29.39
CA ASP A 8 12.83 39.63 30.37
C ASP A 8 11.96 40.40 31.39
N GLY A 9 11.13 39.64 32.12
CA GLY A 9 10.54 40.03 33.40
C GLY A 9 9.85 38.89 34.16
N LEU A 10 10.62 38.19 35.02
CA LEU A 10 10.20 37.21 36.04
C LEU A 10 9.32 37.81 37.16
N THR A 11 8.55 36.98 37.87
CA THR A 11 8.72 36.74 39.34
C THR A 11 7.72 35.73 39.94
N GLU A 12 8.27 34.69 40.56
CA GLU A 12 7.62 33.74 41.48
C GLU A 12 7.27 34.40 42.83
N SER A 13 6.28 33.85 43.55
CA SER A 13 6.40 33.67 45.00
C SER A 13 5.51 32.53 45.53
N VAL A 14 6.15 31.55 46.20
CA VAL A 14 5.55 30.46 46.98
C VAL A 14 5.83 30.70 48.46
N ALA A 15 4.82 30.54 49.30
CA ALA A 15 4.87 30.34 50.76
C ALA A 15 3.47 29.88 51.22
N LYS A 16 3.21 28.99 52.18
CA LYS A 16 3.98 28.35 53.25
C LYS A 16 3.04 27.34 53.96
N ARG A 17 3.57 26.18 54.39
CA ARG A 17 3.29 25.43 55.66
C ARG A 17 1.86 24.85 55.85
N LYS A 18 1.58 23.75 56.55
CA LYS A 18 2.27 22.79 57.46
C LYS A 18 1.24 21.67 57.74
N GLY A 19 1.64 20.40 57.91
CA GLY A 19 0.78 19.36 58.52
C GLY A 19 1.15 17.93 58.10
N SER A 20 1.36 17.06 59.08
CA SER A 20 2.07 15.75 59.03
C SER A 20 1.12 14.53 58.80
N PRO A 21 1.66 13.29 58.67
CA PRO A 21 1.11 12.19 57.87
C PRO A 21 0.31 11.16 58.68
N CYS A 22 -0.43 10.28 57.98
CA CYS A 22 -0.63 8.85 58.30
C CYS A 22 -1.32 8.12 57.13
N GLN A 23 -0.61 7.12 56.59
CA GLN A 23 -1.02 5.76 56.19
C GLN A 23 -2.34 5.48 55.43
N GLN A 24 -2.18 4.62 54.40
CA GLN A 24 -3.16 3.66 53.84
C GLN A 24 -4.29 4.29 53.00
N ASP A 25 -4.72 3.81 51.83
CA ASP A 25 -4.53 2.58 51.06
C ASP A 25 -4.83 2.91 49.58
N ASP A 26 -4.42 2.00 48.69
CA ASP A 26 -5.01 1.65 47.38
C ASP A 26 -5.89 2.68 46.62
N ASP A 27 -5.49 3.00 45.39
CA ASP A 27 -6.01 2.32 44.19
C ASP A 27 -5.66 3.13 42.93
N CYS A 28 -4.88 2.53 42.04
CA CYS A 28 -4.55 3.09 40.72
C CYS A 28 -5.70 2.78 39.76
N GLN A 29 -6.68 3.67 39.64
CA GLN A 29 -7.60 3.65 38.50
C GLN A 29 -7.07 4.52 37.36
N ASP A 30 -6.39 3.83 36.44
CA ASP A 30 -5.98 4.36 35.14
C ASP A 30 -7.17 4.34 34.15
N ASP A 31 -7.19 5.36 33.31
CA ASP A 31 -8.33 5.99 32.64
C ASP A 31 -8.90 5.15 31.48
N LYS A 32 -9.99 4.40 31.72
CA LYS A 32 -10.81 3.77 30.65
C LYS A 32 -11.75 4.82 30.04
N ARG A 33 -11.23 5.62 29.10
CA ARG A 33 -12.09 6.40 28.19
C ARG A 33 -13.05 5.48 27.45
N ILE A 34 -14.33 5.57 27.81
CA ILE A 34 -15.45 4.93 27.15
C ILE A 34 -15.43 5.36 25.67
N ARG A 35 -15.22 4.41 24.74
CA ARG A 35 -15.43 4.65 23.29
C ARG A 35 -16.83 5.20 23.10
N SER A 36 -16.91 6.37 22.48
CA SER A 36 -18.16 7.04 22.12
C SER A 36 -19.00 6.11 21.24
N GLY A 37 -20.33 6.06 21.40
CA GLY A 37 -21.21 5.25 20.54
C GLY A 37 -21.09 5.57 19.05
N ALA A 38 -20.59 6.76 18.70
CA ALA A 38 -20.26 7.15 17.33
C ALA A 38 -19.09 6.34 16.73
N ASP A 39 -18.05 6.07 17.54
CA ASP A 39 -16.87 5.32 17.08
C ASP A 39 -17.24 3.87 16.75
N LEU A 40 -18.11 3.27 17.56
CA LEU A 40 -18.61 1.91 17.32
C LEU A 40 -19.42 1.82 16.02
N LEU A 41 -20.20 2.86 15.70
CA LEU A 41 -20.99 2.88 14.47
C LEU A 41 -20.10 3.02 13.23
N GLU A 42 -19.04 3.82 13.32
CA GLU A 42 -18.07 3.99 12.22
C GLU A 42 -17.26 2.71 11.97
N ASP A 43 -16.88 1.98 13.03
CA ASP A 43 -16.26 0.64 12.95
C ASP A 43 -17.16 -0.36 12.19
N ILE A 44 -18.47 -0.34 12.46
CA ILE A 44 -19.44 -1.21 11.76
C ILE A 44 -19.57 -0.84 10.29
N PHE A 45 -19.67 0.46 9.95
CA PHE A 45 -19.72 0.89 8.55
C PHE A 45 -18.45 0.50 7.80
N TRP A 46 -17.28 0.67 8.42
CA TRP A 46 -15.99 0.24 7.88
C TRP A 46 -15.96 -1.27 7.59
N TYR A 47 -16.38 -2.08 8.55
CA TYR A 47 -16.44 -3.52 8.40
C TYR A 47 -17.40 -3.95 7.28
N ILE A 48 -18.61 -3.38 7.24
CA ILE A 48 -19.57 -3.68 6.17
C ILE A 48 -19.00 -3.26 4.81
N HIS A 49 -18.36 -2.10 4.73
CA HIS A 49 -17.83 -1.57 3.47
C HIS A 49 -16.68 -2.42 2.94
N SER A 50 -15.76 -2.87 3.80
CA SER A 50 -14.63 -3.72 3.38
C SER A 50 -15.07 -5.09 2.84
N LEU A 51 -16.24 -5.58 3.22
CA LEU A 51 -16.82 -6.82 2.68
C LEU A 51 -17.45 -6.65 1.29
N MET A 52 -17.73 -5.43 0.85
CA MET A 52 -18.30 -5.20 -0.48
C MET A 52 -17.23 -5.30 -1.56
N PRO A 53 -17.50 -5.87 -2.75
CA PRO A 53 -16.63 -5.74 -3.90
C PRO A 53 -16.40 -4.26 -4.29
N LEU A 54 -15.25 -3.93 -4.88
CA LEU A 54 -14.85 -2.55 -5.20
C LEU A 54 -15.98 -1.71 -5.84
N ARG A 55 -16.72 -2.26 -6.80
CA ARG A 55 -17.80 -1.55 -7.49
C ARG A 55 -19.01 -1.27 -6.60
N ASP A 56 -19.35 -2.21 -5.73
CA ASP A 56 -20.49 -2.03 -4.82
C ASP A 56 -20.09 -1.14 -3.64
N ALA A 57 -18.84 -1.22 -3.18
CA ALA A 57 -18.26 -0.24 -2.27
C ALA A 57 -18.32 1.18 -2.84
N ALA A 58 -17.95 1.37 -4.12
CA ALA A 58 -18.05 2.66 -4.79
C ALA A 58 -19.52 3.15 -4.91
N ARG A 59 -20.45 2.26 -5.25
CA ARG A 59 -21.89 2.60 -5.34
C ARG A 59 -22.46 2.98 -3.98
N ALA A 60 -22.10 2.26 -2.92
CA ALA A 60 -22.50 2.59 -1.56
C ALA A 60 -22.01 3.99 -1.15
N ALA A 61 -20.78 4.34 -1.56
CA ALA A 61 -20.22 5.68 -1.36
C ALA A 61 -20.98 6.79 -2.09
N CYS A 62 -21.63 6.49 -3.22
CA CYS A 62 -22.46 7.46 -3.94
C CYS A 62 -23.77 7.83 -3.22
N VAL A 63 -24.25 6.98 -2.30
CA VAL A 63 -25.58 7.15 -1.67
C VAL A 63 -25.52 7.39 -0.16
N SER A 64 -24.33 7.35 0.46
CA SER A 64 -24.16 7.52 1.90
C SER A 64 -22.87 8.25 2.22
N HIS A 65 -22.96 9.29 3.06
CA HIS A 65 -21.79 10.00 3.54
C HIS A 65 -20.86 9.13 4.40
N SER A 66 -21.41 8.17 5.16
CA SER A 66 -20.58 7.25 5.95
C SER A 66 -19.76 6.34 5.04
N PHE A 67 -20.39 5.75 4.02
CA PHE A 67 -19.65 4.94 3.03
C PHE A 67 -18.71 5.78 2.17
N LEU A 68 -19.02 7.05 1.91
CA LEU A 68 -18.10 7.95 1.21
C LEU A 68 -16.82 8.23 2.02
N ARG A 69 -16.93 8.31 3.36
CA ARG A 69 -15.75 8.42 4.23
C ARG A 69 -14.93 7.14 4.19
N SER A 70 -15.59 5.98 4.34
CA SER A 70 -14.93 4.68 4.26
C SER A 70 -14.30 4.40 2.88
N TRP A 71 -14.89 4.91 1.80
CA TRP A 71 -14.35 4.78 0.44
C TRP A 71 -12.95 5.38 0.28
N ARG A 72 -12.66 6.47 1.00
CA ARG A 72 -11.37 7.15 0.91
C ARG A 72 -10.22 6.35 1.51
N CYS A 73 -10.47 5.30 2.28
CA CYS A 73 -9.43 4.40 2.79
C CYS A 73 -9.82 2.92 2.55
N TYR A 74 -10.58 2.66 1.49
CA TYR A 74 -11.07 1.33 1.17
C TYR A 74 -9.90 0.36 0.91
N PRO A 75 -9.87 -0.82 1.56
CA PRO A 75 -8.65 -1.62 1.64
C PRO A 75 -8.30 -2.43 0.39
N TYR A 76 -9.25 -2.65 -0.54
CA TYR A 76 -9.10 -3.63 -1.63
C TYR A 76 -9.18 -2.99 -3.03
N LEU A 77 -8.09 -2.39 -3.49
CA LEU A 77 -8.04 -1.67 -4.76
C LEU A 77 -7.67 -2.61 -5.91
N MET A 78 -8.66 -3.17 -6.58
CA MET A 78 -8.47 -4.10 -7.69
C MET A 78 -8.86 -3.46 -9.01
N PHE A 79 -7.93 -3.35 -9.95
CA PHE A 79 -8.14 -2.70 -11.24
C PHE A 79 -7.78 -3.65 -12.37
N SER A 80 -8.81 -4.09 -13.10
CA SER A 80 -8.69 -4.86 -14.34
C SER A 80 -9.79 -4.45 -15.31
N GLU A 81 -9.59 -4.69 -16.61
CA GLU A 81 -10.60 -4.44 -17.63
C GLU A 81 -11.89 -5.22 -17.38
N GLU A 82 -11.76 -6.49 -16.98
CA GLU A 82 -12.87 -7.37 -16.64
C GLU A 82 -13.69 -6.84 -15.44
N LEU A 83 -12.99 -6.48 -14.36
CA LEU A 83 -13.65 -6.07 -13.12
C LEU A 83 -14.37 -4.73 -13.30
N LEU A 84 -13.83 -3.83 -14.11
CA LEU A 84 -14.42 -2.51 -14.38
C LEU A 84 -15.46 -2.52 -15.51
N ARG A 85 -15.83 -3.71 -16.01
CA ARG A 85 -16.82 -3.96 -17.07
C ARG A 85 -16.58 -3.09 -18.31
N LEU A 86 -15.33 -2.97 -18.72
CA LEU A 86 -14.98 -2.24 -19.94
C LEU A 86 -15.28 -3.02 -21.22
N GLN A 87 -15.81 -4.25 -21.09
CA GLN A 87 -16.24 -5.14 -22.18
C GLN A 87 -17.45 -4.65 -23.00
N GLU A 88 -17.81 -3.36 -22.97
CA GLU A 88 -18.78 -2.83 -23.92
C GLU A 88 -18.18 -2.95 -25.32
N SER A 89 -18.78 -3.81 -26.16
CA SER A 89 -18.29 -4.19 -27.50
C SER A 89 -18.17 -3.02 -28.49
N ALA A 90 -18.58 -1.82 -28.09
CA ALA A 90 -18.50 -0.61 -28.89
C ALA A 90 -17.14 0.10 -28.80
N PHE A 91 -16.36 -0.12 -27.73
CA PHE A 91 -15.10 0.58 -27.53
C PHE A 91 -13.94 -0.12 -28.24
N SER A 92 -13.11 0.67 -28.93
CA SER A 92 -11.81 0.20 -29.37
C SER A 92 -10.92 -0.14 -28.17
N ASP A 93 -9.91 -0.98 -28.37
CA ASP A 93 -8.95 -1.35 -27.32
C ASP A 93 -8.29 -0.11 -26.67
N ASP A 94 -7.98 0.91 -27.48
CA ASP A 94 -7.45 2.20 -27.01
C ASP A 94 -8.45 2.97 -26.14
N GLU A 95 -9.75 2.94 -26.48
CA GLU A 95 -10.78 3.62 -25.71
C GLU A 95 -11.06 2.90 -24.39
N ARG A 96 -11.06 1.56 -24.39
CA ARG A 96 -11.12 0.76 -23.17
C ARG A 96 -9.94 1.08 -22.26
N THR A 97 -8.73 1.10 -22.81
CA THR A 97 -7.50 1.42 -22.06
C THR A 97 -7.55 2.82 -21.47
N ARG A 98 -7.94 3.82 -22.25
CA ARG A 98 -8.08 5.21 -21.77
C ARG A 98 -9.14 5.31 -20.67
N ASN A 99 -10.26 4.61 -20.80
CA ASN A 99 -11.29 4.56 -19.78
C ASN A 99 -10.78 3.92 -18.48
N LEU A 100 -10.06 2.80 -18.59
CA LEU A 100 -9.39 2.13 -17.47
C LEU A 100 -8.45 3.09 -16.74
N ILE A 101 -7.49 3.68 -17.45
CA ILE A 101 -6.52 4.63 -16.89
C ILE A 101 -7.24 5.79 -16.20
N SER A 102 -8.28 6.36 -16.84
CA SER A 102 -9.05 7.47 -16.25
C SER A 102 -9.74 7.08 -14.94
N LYS A 103 -10.31 5.87 -14.85
CA LYS A 103 -10.96 5.35 -13.65
C LYS A 103 -9.95 5.07 -12.53
N VAL A 104 -8.84 4.39 -12.86
CA VAL A 104 -7.76 4.11 -11.91
C VAL A 104 -7.22 5.40 -11.33
N ASN A 105 -6.88 6.36 -12.20
CA ASN A 105 -6.39 7.66 -11.78
C ASN A 105 -7.40 8.40 -10.89
N HIS A 106 -8.67 8.46 -11.30
CA HIS A 106 -9.71 9.13 -10.51
C HIS A 106 -9.86 8.51 -9.11
N ILE A 107 -9.88 7.18 -9.02
CA ILE A 107 -10.02 6.48 -7.74
C ILE A 107 -8.79 6.74 -6.86
N LEU A 108 -7.59 6.59 -7.38
CA LEU A 108 -6.34 6.75 -6.61
C LEU A 108 -6.09 8.20 -6.18
N GLN A 109 -6.47 9.19 -7.00
CA GLN A 109 -6.37 10.61 -6.62
C GLN A 109 -7.30 10.97 -5.47
N ASN A 110 -8.46 10.32 -5.37
CA ASN A 110 -9.43 10.53 -4.29
C ASN A 110 -9.21 9.60 -3.08
N HIS A 111 -8.31 8.62 -3.21
CA HIS A 111 -7.93 7.72 -2.14
C HIS A 111 -6.90 8.37 -1.22
N SER A 112 -6.98 8.11 0.08
CA SER A 112 -6.01 8.59 1.06
C SER A 112 -4.64 7.92 0.88
N GLY A 113 -4.64 6.68 0.40
CA GLY A 113 -3.48 5.78 0.37
C GLY A 113 -3.32 4.99 1.67
N ILE A 114 -3.99 5.40 2.74
CA ILE A 114 -3.91 4.76 4.07
C ILE A 114 -4.84 3.53 4.07
N GLY A 115 -4.39 2.44 4.70
CA GLY A 115 -5.24 1.26 4.95
C GLY A 115 -5.40 0.32 3.75
N VAL A 116 -4.72 0.57 2.63
CA VAL A 116 -4.71 -0.34 1.48
C VAL A 116 -4.06 -1.67 1.91
N LYS A 117 -4.83 -2.75 1.83
CA LYS A 117 -4.38 -4.12 2.11
C LYS A 117 -3.99 -4.86 0.85
N LYS A 118 -4.76 -4.67 -0.22
CA LYS A 118 -4.55 -5.31 -1.52
C LYS A 118 -4.60 -4.28 -2.63
N LEU A 119 -3.58 -4.30 -3.49
CA LEU A 119 -3.54 -3.54 -4.72
C LEU A 119 -3.34 -4.48 -5.91
N GLU A 120 -4.25 -4.45 -6.88
CA GLU A 120 -4.08 -5.12 -8.16
C GLU A 120 -4.21 -4.13 -9.31
N LEU A 121 -3.20 -4.12 -10.16
CA LEU A 121 -3.10 -3.30 -11.37
C LEU A 121 -2.87 -4.25 -12.55
N VAL A 122 -3.93 -4.58 -13.30
CA VAL A 122 -3.92 -5.57 -14.37
C VAL A 122 -4.31 -4.93 -15.71
N PHE A 123 -3.33 -4.88 -16.62
CA PHE A 123 -3.42 -4.18 -17.91
C PHE A 123 -3.11 -5.11 -19.10
N LEU A 124 -3.38 -6.42 -18.99
CA LEU A 124 -2.98 -7.43 -19.99
C LEU A 124 -3.38 -7.08 -21.43
N ASP A 125 -4.63 -6.66 -21.62
CA ASP A 125 -5.23 -6.36 -22.93
C ASP A 125 -5.17 -4.87 -23.30
N SER A 126 -4.50 -4.07 -22.47
CA SER A 126 -4.44 -2.62 -22.65
C SER A 126 -3.37 -2.22 -23.67
N THR A 127 -3.63 -1.17 -24.43
CA THR A 127 -2.75 -0.65 -25.49
C THR A 127 -2.22 0.74 -25.13
N ASP A 128 -0.95 1.02 -25.45
CA ASP A 128 -0.34 2.36 -25.29
C ASP A 128 -0.48 2.97 -23.87
N VAL A 129 -0.29 2.15 -22.84
CA VAL A 129 -0.32 2.62 -21.44
C VAL A 129 0.94 3.45 -21.17
N ASP A 130 0.76 4.75 -20.89
CA ASP A 130 1.83 5.58 -20.37
C ASP A 130 2.26 5.09 -18.97
N LEU A 131 3.43 4.45 -18.94
CA LEU A 131 4.00 3.81 -17.76
C LEU A 131 4.33 4.82 -16.64
N SER A 132 4.40 6.13 -16.93
CA SER A 132 4.65 7.16 -15.91
C SER A 132 3.53 7.26 -14.87
N TYR A 133 2.29 6.89 -15.24
CA TYR A 133 1.19 6.84 -14.28
C TYR A 133 1.38 5.73 -13.23
N ILE A 134 2.00 4.60 -13.60
CA ILE A 134 2.17 3.43 -12.74
C ILE A 134 2.96 3.79 -11.49
N ASP A 135 4.07 4.53 -11.63
CA ASP A 135 4.88 4.97 -10.48
C ASP A 135 4.07 5.82 -9.50
N SER A 136 3.29 6.77 -10.02
CA SER A 136 2.46 7.66 -9.19
C SER A 136 1.40 6.87 -8.42
N TRP A 137 0.80 5.87 -9.06
CA TRP A 137 -0.22 5.01 -8.47
C TRP A 137 0.35 4.08 -7.42
N LEU A 138 1.48 3.45 -7.71
CA LEU A 138 2.17 2.59 -6.76
C LEU A 138 2.63 3.38 -5.53
N HIS A 139 3.24 4.57 -5.70
CA HIS A 139 3.66 5.39 -4.56
C HIS A 139 2.48 5.88 -3.70
N LYS A 140 1.31 6.06 -4.31
CA LYS A 140 0.09 6.47 -3.61
C LYS A 140 -0.55 5.33 -2.81
N ALA A 141 -0.56 4.11 -3.35
CA ALA A 141 -1.31 2.99 -2.80
C ALA A 141 -0.45 1.99 -2.00
N VAL A 142 0.83 1.85 -2.32
CA VAL A 142 1.76 0.97 -1.61
C VAL A 142 2.25 1.70 -0.37
N THR A 143 1.45 1.63 0.70
CA THR A 143 1.74 2.22 2.01
C THR A 143 1.91 1.15 3.09
N ARG A 144 2.28 1.58 4.30
CA ARG A 144 2.48 0.67 5.44
C ARG A 144 1.22 -0.15 5.69
N GLY A 145 1.39 -1.47 5.76
CA GLY A 145 0.30 -2.41 6.03
C GLY A 145 -0.33 -3.05 4.80
N ILE A 146 0.19 -2.75 3.59
CA ILE A 146 -0.14 -3.51 2.37
C ILE A 146 0.36 -4.96 2.49
N GLU A 147 -0.50 -5.90 2.10
CA GLU A 147 -0.30 -7.34 2.25
C GLU A 147 -0.17 -8.03 0.89
N GLU A 148 -0.91 -7.56 -0.12
CA GLU A 148 -0.89 -8.14 -1.47
C GLU A 148 -0.68 -7.06 -2.54
N LEU A 149 0.30 -7.28 -3.41
CA LEU A 149 0.59 -6.42 -4.55
C LEU A 149 0.68 -7.23 -5.85
N THR A 150 -0.18 -6.89 -6.80
CA THR A 150 -0.15 -7.43 -8.17
C THR A 150 0.02 -6.30 -9.17
N LEU A 151 1.07 -6.38 -10.00
CA LEU A 151 1.28 -5.51 -11.15
C LEU A 151 1.49 -6.37 -12.40
N ILE A 152 0.53 -6.32 -13.30
CA ILE A 152 0.57 -7.00 -14.59
C ILE A 152 0.47 -5.95 -15.68
N LEU A 153 1.60 -5.67 -16.33
CA LEU A 153 1.68 -4.70 -17.42
C LEU A 153 1.18 -5.28 -18.75
N PRO A 154 0.90 -4.41 -19.74
CA PRO A 154 0.51 -4.82 -21.09
C PRO A 154 1.46 -5.80 -21.75
N ILE A 155 0.94 -6.64 -22.65
CA ILE A 155 1.73 -7.65 -23.38
C ILE A 155 2.90 -7.02 -24.16
N ASN A 156 2.72 -5.79 -24.66
CA ASN A 156 3.68 -5.03 -25.47
C ASN A 156 4.67 -4.17 -24.66
N SER A 157 4.66 -4.20 -23.33
CA SER A 157 5.54 -3.34 -22.50
C SER A 157 7.03 -3.68 -22.58
N ASN A 158 7.40 -4.80 -23.21
CA ASN A 158 8.77 -5.31 -23.39
C ASN A 158 9.66 -5.28 -22.12
N ALA A 159 9.06 -5.27 -20.93
CA ALA A 159 9.75 -5.10 -19.65
C ALA A 159 10.66 -3.84 -19.58
N GLU A 160 10.27 -2.77 -20.28
CA GLU A 160 10.95 -1.47 -20.23
C GLU A 160 10.74 -0.74 -18.90
N TYR A 161 9.57 -0.95 -18.27
CA TYR A 161 9.27 -0.43 -16.95
C TYR A 161 10.10 -1.13 -15.87
N SER A 162 10.82 -0.36 -15.05
CA SER A 162 11.50 -0.89 -13.86
C SER A 162 10.62 -0.69 -12.63
N PHE A 163 10.26 -1.78 -11.96
CA PHE A 163 9.53 -1.72 -10.72
C PHE A 163 10.35 -0.98 -9.63
N PRO A 164 9.78 0.01 -8.94
CA PRO A 164 10.48 0.77 -7.91
C PRO A 164 10.60 -0.05 -6.61
N CYS A 165 11.67 -0.85 -6.49
CA CYS A 165 11.98 -1.66 -5.30
C CYS A 165 12.03 -0.86 -3.99
N SER A 166 12.22 0.46 -4.05
CA SER A 166 12.12 1.36 -2.90
C SER A 166 10.76 1.32 -2.20
N LEU A 167 9.67 0.97 -2.90
CA LEU A 167 8.34 0.80 -2.30
C LEU A 167 8.25 -0.39 -1.34
N LEU A 168 9.18 -1.34 -1.46
CA LEU A 168 9.32 -2.48 -0.57
C LEU A 168 10.22 -2.15 0.64
N SER A 169 10.98 -1.06 0.54
CA SER A 169 11.84 -0.51 1.59
C SER A 169 11.02 0.47 2.45
N ASP A 170 11.38 0.72 3.71
CA ASP A 170 10.63 1.58 4.67
C ASP A 170 9.34 1.04 5.31
N GLY A 171 9.44 -0.14 5.93
CA GLY A 171 8.42 -0.68 6.84
C GLY A 171 7.24 -1.37 6.12
N ASN A 172 7.04 -1.08 4.84
CA ASN A 172 6.08 -1.77 3.98
C ASN A 172 6.50 -3.22 3.71
N GLY A 173 7.80 -3.50 3.58
CA GLY A 173 8.31 -4.87 3.35
C GLY A 173 7.98 -5.86 4.47
N ASN A 174 7.63 -5.38 5.66
CA ASN A 174 7.25 -6.22 6.80
C ASN A 174 5.76 -6.61 6.82
N SER A 175 4.95 -6.16 5.85
CA SER A 175 3.53 -6.55 5.77
C SER A 175 3.19 -7.31 4.49
N ILE A 176 3.97 -7.14 3.42
CA ILE A 176 3.72 -7.81 2.15
C ILE A 176 3.90 -9.32 2.32
N GLN A 177 2.86 -10.07 1.96
CA GLN A 177 2.80 -11.53 1.98
C GLN A 177 2.76 -12.09 0.56
N TYR A 178 2.15 -11.36 -0.38
CA TYR A 178 2.02 -11.75 -1.78
C TYR A 178 2.54 -10.67 -2.71
N LEU A 179 3.45 -11.04 -3.62
CA LEU A 179 3.96 -10.16 -4.67
C LEU A 179 3.88 -10.85 -6.03
N HIS A 180 3.13 -10.27 -6.96
CA HIS A 180 3.04 -10.72 -8.35
C HIS A 180 3.44 -9.59 -9.29
N LEU A 181 4.54 -9.79 -10.00
CA LEU A 181 5.06 -8.86 -10.99
C LEU A 181 5.13 -9.55 -12.35
N SER A 182 4.61 -8.87 -13.38
CA SER A 182 4.59 -9.39 -14.74
C SER A 182 4.98 -8.31 -15.76
N ARG A 183 5.89 -8.69 -16.68
CA ARG A 183 6.38 -7.87 -17.81
C ARG A 183 7.01 -6.53 -17.39
N CYS A 184 7.79 -6.56 -16.31
CA CYS A 184 8.59 -5.44 -15.83
C CYS A 184 10.04 -5.88 -15.56
N ALA A 185 10.92 -4.95 -15.23
CA ALA A 185 12.24 -5.22 -14.69
C ALA A 185 12.25 -5.06 -13.16
N ILE A 186 13.02 -5.90 -12.48
CA ILE A 186 13.27 -5.77 -11.04
C ILE A 186 14.75 -5.50 -10.86
N ARG A 187 15.08 -4.33 -10.30
CA ARG A 187 16.46 -3.89 -10.05
C ARG A 187 16.61 -3.50 -8.58
N PRO A 188 16.77 -4.51 -7.70
CA PRO A 188 17.00 -4.33 -6.28
C PRO A 188 18.12 -3.32 -5.99
N THR A 189 17.81 -2.28 -5.22
CA THR A 189 18.82 -1.41 -4.62
C THR A 189 19.31 -2.02 -3.31
N ALA A 190 20.52 -1.64 -2.87
CA ALA A 190 21.13 -2.17 -1.64
C ALA A 190 20.31 -1.91 -0.35
N ASP A 191 19.32 -1.02 -0.43
CA ASP A 191 18.46 -0.62 0.68
C ASP A 191 17.14 -1.38 0.75
N LEU A 192 16.96 -2.46 -0.03
CA LEU A 192 15.78 -3.31 0.09
C LEU A 192 15.66 -3.82 1.53
N GLY A 193 14.65 -3.30 2.22
CA GLY A 193 14.27 -3.77 3.54
C GLY A 193 13.92 -5.27 3.50
N CYS A 194 13.97 -5.92 4.67
CA CYS A 194 13.64 -7.32 4.76
C CYS A 194 12.15 -7.56 4.43
N LEU A 195 11.87 -8.34 3.40
CA LEU A 195 10.56 -8.86 3.01
C LEU A 195 10.14 -10.02 3.94
N ARG A 196 10.15 -9.77 5.26
CA ARG A 196 10.08 -10.82 6.29
C ARG A 196 8.80 -11.64 6.26
N THR A 197 7.73 -11.08 5.74
CA THR A 197 6.40 -11.70 5.68
C THR A 197 6.07 -12.27 4.31
N LEU A 198 6.92 -12.06 3.30
CA LEU A 198 6.64 -12.48 1.93
C LEU A 198 6.63 -14.01 1.86
N THR A 199 5.44 -14.59 1.65
CA THR A 199 5.24 -16.04 1.52
C THR A 199 5.14 -16.46 0.06
N THR A 200 4.67 -15.58 -0.82
CA THR A 200 4.43 -15.89 -2.24
C THR A 200 5.02 -14.84 -3.17
N LEU A 201 5.89 -15.29 -4.09
CA LEU A 201 6.49 -14.47 -5.13
C LEU A 201 6.21 -15.05 -6.51
N HIS A 202 5.52 -14.27 -7.34
CA HIS A 202 5.15 -14.61 -8.72
C HIS A 202 5.84 -13.67 -9.70
N LEU A 203 6.69 -14.22 -10.56
CA LEU A 203 7.45 -13.46 -11.57
C LEU A 203 7.16 -14.02 -12.97
N TYR A 204 6.54 -13.21 -13.82
CA TYR A 204 6.14 -13.62 -15.18
C TYR A 204 6.72 -12.68 -16.24
N SER A 205 7.55 -13.18 -17.14
CA SER A 205 8.27 -12.38 -18.14
C SER A 205 9.00 -11.18 -17.50
N VAL A 206 9.54 -11.37 -16.30
CA VAL A 206 10.26 -10.32 -15.55
C VAL A 206 11.74 -10.34 -15.94
N ARG A 207 12.30 -9.16 -16.19
CA ARG A 207 13.76 -8.99 -16.33
C ARG A 207 14.41 -8.84 -14.96
N ILE A 208 15.02 -9.93 -14.51
CA ILE A 208 15.75 -10.02 -13.26
C ILE A 208 16.95 -10.95 -13.47
N THR A 209 18.13 -10.52 -13.04
CA THR A 209 19.33 -11.36 -13.07
C THR A 209 19.34 -12.38 -11.93
N GLY A 210 20.15 -13.43 -12.05
CA GLY A 210 20.32 -14.41 -10.98
C GLY A 210 20.77 -13.79 -9.64
N PHE A 211 21.65 -12.79 -9.68
CA PHE A 211 22.13 -12.08 -8.49
C PHE A 211 21.04 -11.23 -7.82
N GLU A 212 20.23 -10.54 -8.61
CA GLU A 212 19.12 -9.72 -8.10
C GLU A 212 18.04 -10.60 -7.46
N LEU A 213 17.77 -11.76 -8.05
CA LEU A 213 16.87 -12.74 -7.47
C LEU A 213 17.44 -13.34 -6.17
N GLU A 214 18.71 -13.76 -6.15
CA GLU A 214 19.36 -14.24 -4.93
C GLU A 214 19.26 -13.21 -3.80
N TYR A 215 19.47 -11.93 -4.11
CA TYR A 215 19.36 -10.84 -3.15
C TYR A 215 17.92 -10.64 -2.63
N LEU A 216 16.90 -10.74 -3.49
CA LEU A 216 15.50 -10.69 -3.09
C LEU A 216 15.12 -11.89 -2.19
N LEU A 217 15.53 -13.10 -2.56
CA LEU A 217 15.29 -14.32 -1.79
C LEU A 217 15.97 -14.27 -0.41
N SER A 218 17.20 -13.74 -0.35
CA SER A 218 17.93 -13.58 0.92
C SER A 218 17.24 -12.61 1.88
N ASN A 219 16.45 -11.68 1.35
CA ASN A 219 15.63 -10.75 2.14
C ASN A 219 14.23 -11.28 2.46
N SER A 220 13.86 -12.48 2.01
CA SER A 220 12.51 -13.06 2.12
C SER A 220 12.51 -14.38 2.90
N PRO A 221 12.82 -14.37 4.22
CA PRO A 221 13.01 -15.60 5.00
C PRO A 221 11.75 -16.45 5.20
N ALA A 222 10.55 -15.91 4.95
CA ALA A 222 9.28 -16.61 5.07
C ALA A 222 8.73 -17.12 3.73
N LEU A 223 9.51 -17.07 2.65
CA LEU A 223 9.04 -17.43 1.31
C LEU A 223 8.73 -18.93 1.21
N GLU A 224 7.48 -19.25 0.89
CA GLU A 224 6.97 -20.62 0.72
C GLU A 224 6.82 -20.97 -0.76
N TRP A 225 6.41 -20.01 -1.58
CA TRP A 225 6.10 -20.21 -3.00
C TRP A 225 6.87 -19.23 -3.88
N LEU A 226 7.72 -19.76 -4.77
CA LEU A 226 8.37 -19.02 -5.84
C LEU A 226 7.89 -19.57 -7.19
N ILE A 227 7.11 -18.79 -7.92
CA ILE A 227 6.67 -19.13 -9.28
C ILE A 227 7.36 -18.19 -10.26
N MET A 228 8.04 -18.78 -11.25
CA MET A 228 8.72 -18.04 -12.30
C MET A 228 8.35 -18.60 -13.66
N MET A 229 8.02 -17.71 -14.60
CA MET A 229 7.77 -18.07 -15.99
C MET A 229 8.39 -17.02 -16.92
N ASP A 230 9.11 -17.47 -17.95
CA ASP A 230 9.70 -16.60 -19.00
C ASP A 230 10.68 -15.51 -18.49
N CYS A 231 11.37 -15.74 -17.37
CA CYS A 231 12.41 -14.82 -16.84
C CYS A 231 13.77 -15.07 -17.53
N LYS A 232 14.04 -14.36 -18.64
CA LYS A 232 15.15 -14.66 -19.57
C LYS A 232 16.55 -14.24 -19.10
N GLU A 233 16.66 -13.34 -18.12
CA GLU A 233 17.95 -12.82 -17.62
C GLU A 233 18.59 -13.72 -16.53
N ILE A 234 17.89 -14.78 -16.09
CA ILE A 234 18.40 -15.73 -15.09
C ILE A 234 19.25 -16.80 -15.80
N VAL A 235 20.58 -16.65 -15.74
CA VAL A 235 21.53 -17.65 -16.26
C VAL A 235 21.83 -18.73 -15.20
N GLN A 236 21.89 -18.34 -13.93
CA GLN A 236 22.15 -19.22 -12.80
C GLN A 236 21.26 -18.80 -11.63
N LEU A 237 20.61 -19.77 -11.00
CA LEU A 237 19.80 -19.57 -9.81
C LEU A 237 20.57 -20.09 -8.59
N LYS A 238 20.83 -19.21 -7.63
CA LYS A 238 21.35 -19.58 -6.31
C LYS A 238 20.24 -19.32 -5.29
N ILE A 239 19.79 -20.41 -4.67
CA ILE A 239 18.82 -20.33 -3.59
C ILE A 239 19.62 -20.20 -2.29
N PRO A 240 19.48 -19.10 -1.53
CA PRO A 240 20.14 -18.98 -0.23
C PRO A 240 19.67 -20.13 0.66
N SER A 241 20.62 -20.85 1.28
CA SER A 241 20.31 -21.87 2.27
C SER A 241 19.71 -21.18 3.50
N CYS A 242 18.50 -21.58 3.90
CA CYS A 242 17.87 -21.15 5.15
C CYS A 242 18.72 -21.48 6.38
#